data_AF-A0A945U778-F1
#
_entry.id   AF-A0A945U778-F1
#
_cell.length_a   1.000
_cell.length_b   1.000
_cell.length_c   1.000
_cell.angle_alpha   90.00
_cell.angle_beta   90.00
_cell.angle_gamma   90.00
#
_symmetry.space_group_name_H-M   'P 1'
#
loop_
_entity.id
_entity.type
_entity.pdbx_description
1 polymer ?
#
loop_
_entity_poly.entity_id
_entity_poly.type
_entity_poly.pdbx_seq_one_letter_code
_entity_poly.pdbx_strand_id
1 'polypeptide(L)'
;MESRIKSRNYYREGFLHLFIICVIAITSPAWGFPPPPSEDVPKTFLLKGKEVALNGLKNPFKNASKENIKKGGILYTQHCFFCHGDLLDGNGLFGKSFFPPPADFTRLDSILSRPQAYTFWRIMKGGKGLPVKYEPWDSAMPAWEDTLSAKDVWKIITYIYEVAGERHIKPGKQAPPSQERGEQVYMQKCAYCHGDKGKGDGPAADYSMPQPRNLTKGHIKLRSTSFGKIPTDADLLHAINLGMRGTTMPGWKHLPENDRKSLVIYIKSLSKKFKKFEKRGKTHKILKVSKQPVLTEESVARGKELFMMHCSGCHGVEGRGDGVTTQRIIDYSSNAIWPRNLSQPWTFRRGSSREDLFKTLRTGLSTTAMPKFSPRVFSDEQIWDITSFVTTLPQPVKPKTENHIQAKKVAGKISDDLNASMWKEAPTSFIPLGGQLQTKPKSYFPTVRNLIVQAVHNDKEIAFYIHWDDPSLDPALKKFTEVIESPTPPLPESLQGHEPEEKLEPITPEHPDALAVQFPIN
;
A
#
# COMPACT_ATOMS: atom_id res chain seq x y z
N MET A 1 46.28 44.42 -34.44
CA MET A 1 46.18 45.61 -33.56
C MET A 1 44.75 45.64 -33.06
N GLU A 2 44.44 45.02 -31.91
CA GLU A 2 44.49 45.65 -30.57
C GLU A 2 43.73 46.99 -30.54
N SER A 3 42.83 47.33 -29.62
CA SER A 3 42.45 46.84 -28.28
C SER A 3 41.18 47.65 -27.87
N ARG A 4 40.14 47.07 -27.23
CA ARG A 4 39.80 47.18 -25.78
C ARG A 4 39.66 48.65 -25.28
N ILE A 5 38.59 49.17 -24.66
CA ILE A 5 37.94 48.82 -23.37
C ILE A 5 36.74 49.75 -23.06
N LYS A 6 35.75 49.17 -22.34
CA LYS A 6 34.70 49.68 -21.41
C LYS A 6 34.57 51.19 -21.11
N SER A 7 33.31 51.61 -20.90
CA SER A 7 32.92 52.30 -19.67
C SER A 7 31.44 52.05 -19.32
N ARG A 8 31.13 52.21 -18.04
CA ARG A 8 29.86 51.97 -17.33
C ARG A 8 29.54 53.30 -16.64
N ASN A 9 28.30 53.79 -16.63
CA ASN A 9 27.76 54.58 -15.51
C ASN A 9 26.24 54.83 -15.60
N TYR A 10 25.59 54.29 -14.56
CA TYR A 10 24.42 54.65 -13.76
C TYR A 10 23.57 55.94 -13.92
N TYR A 11 22.30 55.73 -13.56
CA TYR A 11 21.21 56.59 -13.04
C TYR A 11 20.34 57.44 -14.00
N ARG A 12 19.08 57.01 -14.16
CA ARG A 12 17.93 57.90 -13.99
C ARG A 12 16.68 57.12 -13.56
N GLU A 13 16.05 57.60 -12.50
CA GLU A 13 14.83 57.08 -11.87
C GLU A 13 13.59 57.30 -12.75
N GLY A 14 12.62 56.39 -12.63
CA GLY A 14 11.31 56.48 -13.27
C GLY A 14 10.37 55.43 -12.70
N PHE A 15 9.51 55.87 -11.80
CA PHE A 15 8.48 55.12 -11.07
C PHE A 15 7.74 54.04 -11.89
N LEU A 16 7.73 52.81 -11.39
CA LEU A 16 6.69 51.83 -11.71
C LEU A 16 6.18 51.22 -10.39
N HIS A 17 4.91 51.47 -10.07
CA HIS A 17 4.23 50.91 -8.91
C HIS A 17 4.19 49.38 -9.01
N LEU A 18 5.00 48.71 -8.20
CA LEU A 18 4.90 47.27 -7.98
C LEU A 18 3.91 47.04 -6.82
N PHE A 19 2.66 46.71 -7.16
CA PHE A 19 1.75 46.09 -6.20
C PHE A 19 2.33 44.72 -5.82
N ILE A 20 3.00 44.65 -4.67
CA ILE A 20 3.37 43.37 -4.05
C ILE A 20 2.07 42.77 -3.50
N ILE A 21 1.39 41.97 -4.30
CA ILE A 21 0.41 41.01 -3.78
C ILE A 21 1.24 39.94 -3.07
N CYS A 22 1.42 40.12 -1.77
CA CYS A 22 1.80 39.03 -0.88
C CYS A 22 0.67 37.99 -0.90
N VAL A 23 0.73 37.06 -1.86
CA VAL A 23 0.00 35.80 -1.75
C VAL A 23 0.68 35.04 -0.62
N ILE A 24 0.18 35.26 0.59
CA ILE A 24 0.40 34.32 1.69
C ILE A 24 -0.18 33.01 1.16
N ALA A 25 0.70 32.11 0.73
CA ALA A 25 0.34 30.73 0.48
C ALA A 25 -0.01 30.11 1.83
N ILE A 26 -1.24 30.39 2.30
CA ILE A 26 -1.90 29.57 3.29
C ILE A 26 -2.14 28.25 2.56
N THR A 27 -1.18 27.34 2.69
CA THR A 27 -1.42 25.92 2.45
C THR A 27 -2.35 25.44 3.56
N SER A 28 -3.61 25.87 3.53
CA SER A 28 -4.68 25.17 4.22
C SER A 28 -4.77 23.81 3.55
N PRO A 29 -4.70 22.69 4.28
CA PRO A 29 -5.26 21.45 3.77
C PRO A 29 -6.78 21.62 3.80
N ALA A 30 -7.31 22.43 2.88
CA ALA A 30 -8.69 22.29 2.47
C ALA A 30 -8.84 20.85 1.97
N TRP A 31 -10.00 20.22 2.16
CA TRP A 31 -10.26 18.81 1.83
C TRP A 31 -9.85 17.77 2.89
N GLY A 32 -9.73 18.18 4.16
CA GLY A 32 -10.12 17.31 5.27
C GLY A 32 -11.48 17.79 5.75
N PHE A 33 -12.54 17.00 5.59
CA PHE A 33 -13.78 17.29 6.31
C PHE A 33 -13.42 17.36 7.82
N PRO A 34 -14.00 18.28 8.62
CA PRO A 34 -13.83 18.25 10.07
C PRO A 34 -14.67 17.09 10.64
N PRO A 35 -14.10 16.25 11.52
CA PRO A 35 -14.83 15.12 12.09
C PRO A 35 -16.02 15.62 12.92
N PRO A 36 -17.13 14.85 13.02
CA PRO A 36 -18.35 15.31 13.70
C PRO A 36 -18.05 15.78 15.13
N PRO A 37 -18.62 16.92 15.59
CA PRO A 37 -18.39 17.40 16.94
C PRO A 37 -18.88 16.39 18.00
N SER A 38 -18.33 16.48 19.21
CA SER A 38 -18.66 15.55 20.31
C SER A 38 -20.15 15.51 20.65
N GLU A 39 -20.88 16.59 20.37
CA GLU A 39 -22.32 16.73 20.60
C GLU A 39 -23.18 15.85 19.67
N ASP A 40 -22.65 15.48 18.51
CA ASP A 40 -23.32 14.62 17.52
C ASP A 40 -22.96 13.14 17.66
N VAL A 41 -22.13 12.80 18.65
CA VAL A 41 -21.91 11.41 19.04
C VAL A 41 -23.17 10.94 19.79
N PRO A 42 -23.74 9.77 19.43
CA PRO A 42 -24.94 9.30 20.09
C PRO A 42 -24.71 9.11 21.59
N LYS A 43 -25.72 9.39 22.42
CA LYS A 43 -25.63 9.21 23.87
C LYS A 43 -25.68 7.73 24.27
N THR A 44 -26.42 6.93 23.51
CA THR A 44 -26.55 5.49 23.67
C THR A 44 -26.48 4.80 22.31
N PHE A 45 -26.17 3.51 22.28
CA PHE A 45 -26.26 2.68 21.08
C PHE A 45 -26.64 1.24 21.45
N LEU A 46 -27.25 0.53 20.52
CA LEU A 46 -27.57 -0.88 20.71
C LEU A 46 -26.33 -1.74 20.43
N LEU A 47 -25.89 -2.55 21.37
CA LEU A 47 -24.84 -3.55 21.19
C LEU A 47 -25.46 -4.93 21.38
N LYS A 48 -25.57 -5.72 20.29
CA LYS A 48 -26.24 -7.04 20.32
C LYS A 48 -27.62 -6.98 21.00
N GLY A 49 -28.43 -6.01 20.59
CA GLY A 49 -29.78 -5.77 21.13
C GLY A 49 -29.83 -5.13 22.53
N LYS A 50 -28.69 -4.91 23.20
CA LYS A 50 -28.64 -4.25 24.51
C LYS A 50 -28.27 -2.79 24.38
N GLU A 51 -29.05 -1.90 24.98
CA GLU A 51 -28.70 -0.49 25.02
C GLU A 51 -27.47 -0.25 25.91
N VAL A 52 -26.47 0.44 25.38
CA VAL A 52 -25.23 0.82 26.07
C VAL A 52 -25.11 2.34 26.06
N ALA A 53 -24.99 2.94 27.24
CA ALA A 53 -24.70 4.36 27.38
C ALA A 53 -23.22 4.62 27.04
N LEU A 54 -22.97 5.59 26.16
CA LEU A 54 -21.63 6.05 25.84
C LEU A 54 -21.08 7.00 26.89
N ASN A 55 -21.97 7.80 27.49
CA ASN A 55 -21.59 8.65 28.60
C ASN A 55 -21.17 7.78 29.80
N GLY A 56 -19.98 8.03 30.34
CA GLY A 56 -19.44 7.29 31.47
C GLY A 56 -18.90 5.89 31.16
N LEU A 57 -18.95 5.42 29.90
CA LEU A 57 -18.34 4.16 29.49
C LEU A 57 -16.81 4.28 29.59
N LYS A 58 -16.20 3.48 30.47
CA LYS A 58 -14.77 3.56 30.77
C LYS A 58 -14.03 2.34 30.25
N ASN A 59 -12.82 2.56 29.74
CA ASN A 59 -11.90 1.48 29.41
C ASN A 59 -11.48 0.74 30.69
N PRO A 60 -11.79 -0.56 30.82
CA PRO A 60 -11.41 -1.35 31.99
C PRO A 60 -9.89 -1.60 32.10
N PHE A 61 -9.12 -1.23 31.07
CA PHE A 61 -7.67 -1.40 30.98
C PHE A 61 -6.90 -0.07 31.01
N LYS A 62 -7.43 0.98 31.65
CA LYS A 62 -6.76 2.30 31.72
C LYS A 62 -5.31 2.24 32.26
N ASN A 63 -5.00 1.28 33.14
CA ASN A 63 -3.66 0.97 33.63
C ASN A 63 -3.21 -0.42 33.15
N ALA A 64 -3.34 -0.67 31.84
CA ALA A 64 -3.07 -1.96 31.25
C ALA A 64 -1.64 -2.45 31.54
N SER A 65 -1.52 -3.74 31.86
CA SER A 65 -0.22 -4.41 31.83
C SER A 65 0.36 -4.40 30.41
N LYS A 66 1.68 -4.51 30.28
CA LYS A 66 2.36 -4.73 29.00
C LYS A 66 1.78 -5.91 28.21
N GLU A 67 1.26 -6.92 28.91
CA GLU A 67 0.59 -8.06 28.31
C GLU A 67 -0.74 -7.67 27.63
N ASN A 68 -1.56 -6.83 28.26
CA ASN A 68 -2.81 -6.35 27.67
C ASN A 68 -2.54 -5.48 26.43
N ILE A 69 -1.50 -4.64 26.46
CA ILE A 69 -1.07 -3.85 25.30
C ILE A 69 -0.60 -4.79 24.17
N LYS A 70 0.22 -5.81 24.47
CA LYS A 70 0.66 -6.82 23.48
C LYS A 70 -0.52 -7.55 22.85
N LYS A 71 -1.50 -7.99 23.67
CA LYS A 71 -2.73 -8.63 23.17
C LYS A 71 -3.55 -7.69 22.28
N GLY A 72 -3.69 -6.41 22.68
CA GLY A 72 -4.34 -5.38 21.87
C GLY A 72 -3.66 -5.16 20.52
N GLY A 73 -2.32 -5.12 20.50
CA GLY A 73 -1.52 -5.01 19.27
C GLY A 73 -1.71 -6.20 18.34
N ILE A 74 -1.74 -7.44 18.87
CA ILE A 74 -2.02 -8.64 18.08
C ILE A 74 -3.39 -8.54 17.40
N LEU A 75 -4.43 -8.21 18.17
CA LEU A 75 -5.78 -8.05 17.64
C LEU A 75 -5.86 -6.94 16.59
N TYR A 76 -5.22 -5.79 16.86
CA TYR A 76 -5.12 -4.70 15.88
C TYR A 76 -4.48 -5.16 14.57
N THR A 77 -3.40 -5.92 14.66
CA THR A 77 -2.69 -6.46 13.49
C THR A 77 -3.48 -7.56 12.77
N GLN A 78 -4.44 -8.22 13.41
CA GLN A 78 -5.29 -9.22 12.74
C GLN A 78 -6.49 -8.60 12.03
N HIS A 79 -6.94 -7.41 12.48
CA HIS A 79 -8.24 -6.87 12.10
C HIS A 79 -8.19 -5.46 11.46
N CYS A 80 -7.24 -4.62 11.84
CA CYS A 80 -7.31 -3.17 11.58
C CYS A 80 -6.18 -2.66 10.67
N PHE A 81 -4.98 -3.25 10.74
CA PHE A 81 -3.76 -2.66 10.17
C PHE A 81 -3.73 -2.56 8.64
N PHE A 82 -4.52 -3.36 7.92
CA PHE A 82 -4.60 -3.29 6.45
C PHE A 82 -5.14 -1.95 5.97
N CYS A 83 -6.02 -1.31 6.74
CA CYS A 83 -6.57 0.00 6.44
C CYS A 83 -5.81 1.07 7.23
N HIS A 84 -5.70 0.92 8.55
CA HIS A 84 -5.15 1.95 9.43
C HIS A 84 -3.62 1.97 9.53
N GLY A 85 -2.93 0.98 8.95
CA GLY A 85 -1.47 0.89 8.92
C GLY A 85 -0.87 0.38 10.22
N ASP A 86 0.27 -0.30 10.13
CA ASP A 86 1.09 -0.70 11.30
C ASP A 86 1.61 0.52 12.08
N LEU A 87 1.74 1.64 11.37
CA LEU A 87 2.10 2.94 11.90
C LEU A 87 0.91 3.72 12.51
N LEU A 88 -0.30 3.18 12.49
CA LEU A 88 -1.53 3.84 12.96
C LEU A 88 -1.87 5.14 12.21
N ASP A 89 -1.29 5.37 11.03
CA ASP A 89 -1.30 6.64 10.30
C ASP A 89 -2.32 6.68 9.15
N GLY A 90 -3.23 5.71 9.09
CA GLY A 90 -4.21 5.59 8.00
C GLY A 90 -3.60 5.12 6.67
N ASN A 91 -2.29 4.85 6.61
CA ASN A 91 -1.59 4.45 5.38
C ASN A 91 -1.36 2.93 5.33
N GLY A 92 -2.35 2.13 5.73
CA GLY A 92 -2.32 0.69 5.52
C GLY A 92 -2.27 0.31 4.03
N LEU A 93 -2.08 -0.97 3.74
CA LEU A 93 -2.00 -1.49 2.37
C LEU A 93 -3.19 -1.06 1.49
N PHE A 94 -4.38 -0.98 2.09
CA PHE A 94 -5.63 -0.56 1.45
C PHE A 94 -6.08 0.85 1.85
N GLY A 95 -5.25 1.63 2.56
CA GLY A 95 -5.65 2.94 3.06
C GLY A 95 -6.06 3.94 1.98
N LYS A 96 -5.61 3.72 0.74
CA LYS A 96 -5.97 4.54 -0.43
C LYS A 96 -7.14 3.99 -1.24
N SER A 97 -7.71 2.84 -0.86
CA SER A 97 -8.80 2.15 -1.57
C SER A 97 -10.18 2.56 -1.06
N PHE A 98 -10.26 3.48 -0.10
CA PHE A 98 -11.52 3.88 0.53
C PHE A 98 -11.65 5.40 0.54
N PHE A 99 -12.88 5.85 0.34
CA PHE A 99 -13.30 7.22 0.57
C PHE A 99 -14.45 7.22 1.58
N PRO A 100 -14.35 7.99 2.68
CA PRO A 100 -13.18 8.72 3.16
C PRO A 100 -12.02 7.76 3.52
N PRO A 101 -10.77 8.26 3.55
CA PRO A 101 -9.62 7.42 3.93
C PRO A 101 -9.73 6.96 5.39
N PRO A 102 -9.10 5.84 5.76
CA PRO A 102 -9.04 5.40 7.16
C PRO A 102 -8.41 6.47 8.05
N ALA A 103 -8.91 6.57 9.28
CA ALA A 103 -8.42 7.55 10.25
C ALA A 103 -6.91 7.36 10.55
N ASP A 104 -6.18 8.47 10.53
CA ASP A 104 -4.83 8.61 11.09
C ASP A 104 -4.96 8.85 12.60
N PHE A 105 -4.64 7.84 13.39
CA PHE A 105 -4.75 7.88 14.85
C PHE A 105 -3.62 8.69 15.50
N THR A 106 -2.61 9.07 14.73
CA THR A 106 -1.42 9.77 15.23
C THR A 106 -1.56 11.28 15.17
N ARG A 107 -2.70 11.78 14.68
CA ARG A 107 -3.04 13.20 14.77
C ARG A 107 -3.73 13.51 16.09
N LEU A 108 -3.35 14.63 16.70
CA LEU A 108 -3.95 15.09 17.96
C LEU A 108 -5.44 15.43 17.81
N ASP A 109 -5.89 15.83 16.62
CA ASP A 109 -7.29 16.15 16.32
C ASP A 109 -8.15 14.93 15.89
N SER A 110 -7.58 13.73 15.90
CA SER A 110 -8.24 12.47 15.53
C SER A 110 -8.90 11.80 16.74
N ILE A 111 -8.64 10.51 16.99
CA ILE A 111 -9.18 9.80 18.16
C ILE A 111 -8.58 10.29 19.48
N LEU A 112 -7.37 10.87 19.47
CA LEU A 112 -6.67 11.27 20.69
C LEU A 112 -7.34 12.44 21.42
N SER A 113 -8.10 13.27 20.69
CA SER A 113 -8.91 14.37 21.26
C SER A 113 -10.28 13.91 21.75
N ARG A 114 -10.62 12.62 21.63
CA ARG A 114 -11.97 12.09 21.91
C ARG A 114 -11.96 11.14 23.11
N PRO A 115 -13.09 11.00 23.83
CA PRO A 115 -13.22 9.97 24.86
C PRO A 115 -13.05 8.57 24.24
N GLN A 116 -12.36 7.65 24.94
CA GLN A 116 -12.17 6.29 24.43
C GLN A 116 -13.49 5.53 24.17
N ALA A 117 -14.58 5.90 24.84
CA ALA A 117 -15.94 5.41 24.55
C ALA A 117 -16.38 5.67 23.10
N TYR A 118 -16.01 6.83 22.53
CA TYR A 118 -16.26 7.12 21.12
C TYR A 118 -15.55 6.10 20.22
N THR A 119 -14.28 5.82 20.48
CA THR A 119 -13.52 4.82 19.71
C THR A 119 -14.13 3.42 19.85
N PHE A 120 -14.62 3.06 21.05
CA PHE A 120 -15.34 1.81 21.28
C PHE A 120 -16.57 1.68 20.38
N TRP A 121 -17.45 2.67 20.38
CA TRP A 121 -18.62 2.66 19.51
C TRP A 121 -18.26 2.59 18.03
N ARG A 122 -17.28 3.37 17.57
CA ARG A 122 -16.82 3.34 16.17
C ARG A 122 -16.28 1.97 15.76
N ILE A 123 -15.63 1.23 16.65
CA ILE A 123 -15.18 -0.14 16.34
C ILE A 123 -16.37 -1.10 16.32
N MET A 124 -17.26 -1.05 17.30
CA MET A 124 -18.38 -1.99 17.36
C MET A 124 -19.34 -1.83 16.17
N LYS A 125 -19.66 -0.58 15.80
CA LYS A 125 -20.64 -0.25 14.74
C LYS A 125 -20.04 0.07 13.38
N GLY A 126 -18.74 0.32 13.33
CA GLY A 126 -18.05 0.64 12.09
C GLY A 126 -18.31 2.06 11.59
N GLY A 127 -18.38 2.16 10.27
CA GLY A 127 -18.50 3.41 9.54
C GLY A 127 -19.92 3.89 9.31
N LYS A 128 -20.90 2.97 9.32
CA LYS A 128 -22.32 3.25 9.07
C LYS A 128 -23.02 3.75 10.33
N GLY A 129 -23.92 4.72 10.18
CA GLY A 129 -24.79 5.21 11.26
C GLY A 129 -24.51 6.62 11.76
N LEU A 130 -23.75 7.42 11.00
CA LEU A 130 -23.71 8.86 11.22
C LEU A 130 -24.92 9.53 10.53
N PRO A 131 -25.49 10.62 11.09
CA PRO A 131 -26.51 11.40 10.40
C PRO A 131 -26.07 11.84 9.00
N VAL A 132 -27.00 11.90 8.04
CA VAL A 132 -26.77 12.28 6.63
C VAL A 132 -25.99 13.60 6.48
N LYS A 133 -26.19 14.57 7.40
CA LYS A 133 -25.43 15.84 7.45
C LYS A 133 -23.91 15.66 7.62
N TYR A 134 -23.46 14.46 8.00
CA TYR A 134 -22.07 14.07 8.14
C TYR A 134 -21.60 13.18 7.00
N GLU A 135 -22.28 13.10 5.88
CA GLU A 135 -21.61 12.64 4.65
C GLU A 135 -20.36 13.52 4.40
N PRO A 136 -19.21 12.94 4.01
CA PRO A 136 -19.00 11.54 3.62
C PRO A 136 -18.47 10.66 4.77
N TRP A 137 -18.63 11.00 6.05
CA TRP A 137 -18.08 10.21 7.17
C TRP A 137 -18.70 8.80 7.31
N ASP A 138 -19.75 8.50 6.56
CA ASP A 138 -20.15 7.14 6.21
C ASP A 138 -18.99 6.47 5.47
N SER A 139 -18.25 5.66 6.22
CA SER A 139 -16.99 5.08 5.76
C SER A 139 -17.13 3.59 5.53
N ALA A 140 -16.20 3.03 4.75
CA ALA A 140 -16.10 1.58 4.54
C ALA A 140 -15.61 0.81 5.80
N MET A 141 -15.53 1.47 6.97
CA MET A 141 -15.10 0.82 8.21
C MET A 141 -16.09 -0.29 8.62
N PRO A 142 -15.64 -1.55 8.78
CA PRO A 142 -16.51 -2.66 9.19
C PRO A 142 -17.13 -2.42 10.56
N ALA A 143 -18.33 -2.95 10.78
CA ALA A 143 -18.80 -3.27 12.14
C ALA A 143 -18.06 -4.49 12.66
N TRP A 144 -17.58 -4.42 13.92
CA TRP A 144 -16.85 -5.51 14.56
C TRP A 144 -17.62 -6.18 15.70
N GLU A 145 -18.86 -5.77 15.97
CA GLU A 145 -19.63 -6.31 17.09
C GLU A 145 -19.88 -7.83 17.03
N ASP A 146 -19.98 -8.40 15.82
CA ASP A 146 -20.22 -9.83 15.63
C ASP A 146 -18.94 -10.66 15.56
N THR A 147 -17.79 -10.01 15.42
CA THR A 147 -16.48 -10.67 15.26
C THR A 147 -15.57 -10.49 16.46
N LEU A 148 -15.69 -9.39 17.22
CA LEU A 148 -14.85 -9.08 18.37
C LEU A 148 -15.67 -8.94 19.65
N SER A 149 -15.12 -9.44 20.76
CA SER A 149 -15.69 -9.19 22.08
C SER A 149 -15.44 -7.76 22.54
N ALA A 150 -16.32 -7.20 23.36
CA ALA A 150 -16.11 -5.87 23.96
C ALA A 150 -14.77 -5.79 24.72
N LYS A 151 -14.37 -6.87 25.38
CA LYS A 151 -13.09 -6.95 26.09
C LYS A 151 -11.90 -6.83 25.14
N ASP A 152 -11.98 -7.44 23.96
CA ASP A 152 -10.92 -7.39 22.96
C ASP A 152 -10.84 -6.03 22.29
N VAL A 153 -11.98 -5.40 22.00
CA VAL A 153 -12.03 -4.02 21.51
C VAL A 153 -11.38 -3.04 22.50
N TRP A 154 -11.62 -3.20 23.80
CA TRP A 154 -10.93 -2.37 24.80
C TRP A 154 -9.41 -2.56 24.83
N LYS A 155 -8.90 -3.78 24.57
CA LYS A 155 -7.46 -4.00 24.44
C LYS A 155 -6.90 -3.33 23.18
N ILE A 156 -7.61 -3.41 22.05
CA ILE A 156 -7.25 -2.72 20.81
C ILE A 156 -7.16 -1.20 21.06
N ILE A 157 -8.18 -0.61 21.70
CA ILE A 157 -8.21 0.81 22.05
C ILE A 157 -7.02 1.18 22.93
N THR A 158 -6.73 0.37 23.95
CA THR A 158 -5.58 0.58 24.83
C THR A 158 -4.27 0.60 24.03
N TYR A 159 -4.07 -0.36 23.14
CA TYR A 159 -2.90 -0.40 22.25
C TYR A 159 -2.80 0.83 21.35
N ILE A 160 -3.89 1.20 20.68
CA ILE A 160 -3.92 2.33 19.75
C ILE A 160 -3.55 3.63 20.49
N TYR A 161 -4.17 3.93 21.63
CA TYR A 161 -3.94 5.18 22.36
C TYR A 161 -2.52 5.24 22.93
N GLU A 162 -1.98 4.14 23.45
CA GLU A 162 -0.61 4.08 23.93
C GLU A 162 0.38 4.35 22.80
N VAL A 163 0.28 3.61 21.70
CA VAL A 163 1.25 3.69 20.58
C VAL A 163 1.12 4.99 19.79
N ALA A 164 -0.09 5.52 19.62
CA ALA A 164 -0.29 6.83 19.01
C ALA A 164 0.23 7.95 19.92
N GLY A 165 -0.01 7.86 21.23
CA GLY A 165 0.52 8.80 22.22
C GLY A 165 2.06 8.84 22.24
N GLU A 166 2.72 7.67 22.17
CA GLU A 166 4.18 7.55 22.08
C GLU A 166 4.79 8.38 20.94
N ARG A 167 4.07 8.59 19.82
CA ARG A 167 4.57 9.38 18.69
C ARG A 167 4.78 10.85 18.98
N HIS A 168 4.10 11.38 20.00
CA HIS A 168 4.22 12.78 20.40
C HIS A 168 5.27 12.99 21.49
N ILE A 169 5.85 11.92 22.02
CA ILE A 169 6.92 11.99 23.01
C ILE A 169 8.21 12.37 22.30
N LYS A 170 8.77 13.55 22.65
CA LYS A 170 10.07 13.97 22.13
C LYS A 170 11.15 12.97 22.61
N PRO A 171 11.97 12.41 21.71
CA PRO A 171 13.05 11.53 22.11
C PRO A 171 14.02 12.28 23.04
N GLY A 172 14.34 11.69 24.19
CA GLY A 172 15.41 12.19 25.06
C GLY A 172 16.81 12.02 24.43
N LYS A 173 17.85 12.34 25.20
CA LYS A 173 19.25 12.10 24.79
C LYS A 173 19.45 10.61 24.46
N GLN A 174 19.87 10.32 23.23
CA GLN A 174 20.02 8.94 22.76
C GLN A 174 21.31 8.32 23.32
N ALA A 175 21.17 7.17 23.98
CA ALA A 175 22.30 6.32 24.31
C ALA A 175 22.97 5.78 23.03
N PRO A 176 24.25 5.40 23.08
CA PRO A 176 24.91 4.72 21.96
C PRO A 176 24.14 3.46 21.52
N PRO A 177 24.18 3.08 20.23
CA PRO A 177 23.50 1.88 19.76
C PRO A 177 23.97 0.61 20.48
N SER A 178 23.04 -0.24 20.92
CA SER A 178 23.34 -1.50 21.60
C SER A 178 22.41 -2.64 21.16
N GLN A 179 22.80 -3.89 21.44
CA GLN A 179 21.95 -5.04 21.13
C GLN A 179 20.69 -5.06 21.99
N GLU A 180 20.81 -4.73 23.28
CA GLU A 180 19.72 -4.74 24.25
C GLU A 180 18.64 -3.70 23.87
N ARG A 181 19.06 -2.50 23.46
CA ARG A 181 18.12 -1.49 22.96
C ARG A 181 17.44 -1.97 21.69
N GLY A 182 18.19 -2.61 20.79
CA GLY A 182 17.67 -3.16 19.55
C GLY A 182 16.61 -4.22 19.79
N GLU A 183 16.83 -5.12 20.75
CA GLU A 183 15.86 -6.13 21.15
C GLU A 183 14.58 -5.50 21.69
N GLN A 184 14.67 -4.49 22.55
CA GLN A 184 13.49 -3.80 23.09
C GLN A 184 12.64 -3.18 21.97
N VAL A 185 13.27 -2.42 21.07
CA VAL A 185 12.55 -1.79 19.94
C VAL A 185 11.98 -2.87 19.02
N TYR A 186 12.73 -3.93 18.76
CA TYR A 186 12.29 -5.04 17.92
C TYR A 186 11.04 -5.71 18.47
N MET A 187 11.02 -6.03 19.77
CA MET A 187 9.88 -6.68 20.42
C MET A 187 8.64 -5.79 20.45
N GLN A 188 8.82 -4.48 20.54
CA GLN A 188 7.72 -3.52 20.57
C GLN A 188 7.13 -3.21 19.19
N LYS A 189 7.93 -3.28 18.12
CA LYS A 189 7.55 -2.75 16.81
C LYS A 189 7.61 -3.78 15.68
N CYS A 190 8.57 -4.70 15.72
CA CYS A 190 8.86 -5.61 14.60
C CYS A 190 8.33 -7.04 14.81
N ALA A 191 8.24 -7.49 16.06
CA ALA A 191 7.89 -8.87 16.40
C ALA A 191 6.44 -9.26 16.03
N TYR A 192 5.51 -8.29 15.92
CA TYR A 192 4.14 -8.55 15.45
C TYR A 192 4.11 -9.22 14.07
N CYS A 193 5.05 -8.87 13.19
CA CYS A 193 5.17 -9.46 11.86
C CYS A 193 6.30 -10.49 11.79
N HIS A 194 7.48 -10.16 12.31
CA HIS A 194 8.67 -11.00 12.16
C HIS A 194 8.80 -12.12 13.21
N GLY A 195 7.95 -12.13 14.25
CA GLY A 195 7.97 -13.08 15.36
C GLY A 195 9.05 -12.75 16.39
N ASP A 196 8.85 -13.20 17.63
CA ASP A 196 9.75 -12.91 18.77
C ASP A 196 11.21 -13.37 18.53
N LYS A 197 11.42 -14.34 17.62
CA LYS A 197 12.76 -14.85 17.25
C LYS A 197 13.17 -14.50 15.82
N GLY A 198 12.44 -13.61 15.15
CA GLY A 198 12.72 -13.19 13.78
C GLY A 198 12.60 -14.27 12.72
N LYS A 199 11.74 -15.27 12.91
CA LYS A 199 11.55 -16.36 11.94
C LYS A 199 10.54 -16.01 10.84
N GLY A 200 9.87 -14.85 10.94
CA GLY A 200 8.80 -14.46 10.03
C GLY A 200 7.47 -15.13 10.35
N ASP A 201 7.28 -15.53 11.61
CA ASP A 201 6.15 -16.28 12.16
C ASP A 201 5.39 -15.47 13.23
N GLY A 202 5.41 -14.14 13.10
CA GLY A 202 4.66 -13.27 14.00
C GLY A 202 3.15 -13.42 13.80
N PRO A 203 2.32 -12.93 14.73
CA PRO A 203 0.85 -12.98 14.62
C PRO A 203 0.26 -12.38 13.33
N ALA A 204 1.01 -11.51 12.63
CA ALA A 204 0.64 -10.94 11.33
C ALA A 204 1.04 -11.78 10.12
N ALA A 205 1.81 -12.86 10.30
CA ALA A 205 2.44 -13.59 9.20
C ALA A 205 1.40 -14.15 8.22
N ASP A 206 0.37 -14.83 8.74
CA ASP A 206 -0.72 -15.39 7.93
C ASP A 206 -1.55 -14.31 7.21
N TYR A 207 -1.44 -13.06 7.68
CA TYR A 207 -2.11 -11.89 7.12
C TYR A 207 -1.11 -10.96 6.41
N SER A 208 0.02 -11.45 5.93
CA SER A 208 0.99 -10.64 5.17
C SER A 208 1.49 -11.35 3.92
N MET A 209 1.30 -10.72 2.76
CA MET A 209 1.87 -11.19 1.49
C MET A 209 2.70 -10.10 0.80
N PRO A 210 3.98 -10.37 0.48
CA PRO A 210 4.72 -11.57 0.83
C PRO A 210 4.88 -11.75 2.34
N GLN A 211 5.04 -13.00 2.77
CA GLN A 211 5.31 -13.36 4.16
C GLN A 211 6.47 -12.53 4.76
N PRO A 212 6.39 -12.15 6.04
CA PRO A 212 7.45 -11.43 6.73
C PRO A 212 8.79 -12.17 6.62
N ARG A 213 9.88 -11.41 6.54
CA ARG A 213 11.21 -12.00 6.34
C ARG A 213 11.61 -12.85 7.54
N ASN A 214 12.04 -14.09 7.28
CA ASN A 214 12.83 -14.87 8.23
C ASN A 214 14.25 -14.30 8.33
N LEU A 215 14.46 -13.46 9.35
CA LEU A 215 15.71 -12.75 9.64
C LEU A 215 16.82 -13.71 10.12
N THR A 216 16.48 -14.85 10.71
CA THR A 216 17.47 -15.87 11.14
C THR A 216 18.30 -16.44 9.98
N LYS A 217 17.77 -16.35 8.75
CA LYS A 217 18.49 -16.78 7.54
C LYS A 217 19.61 -15.83 7.14
N GLY A 218 19.68 -14.63 7.72
CA GLY A 218 20.73 -13.64 7.46
C GLY A 218 20.67 -13.05 6.05
N HIS A 219 19.51 -13.10 5.40
CA HIS A 219 19.30 -12.67 4.02
C HIS A 219 18.09 -11.75 3.93
N ILE A 220 18.19 -10.70 3.13
CA ILE A 220 17.07 -9.81 2.77
C ILE A 220 16.95 -9.72 1.25
N LYS A 221 15.79 -9.28 0.78
CA LYS A 221 15.47 -9.22 -0.66
C LYS A 221 16.31 -8.19 -1.41
N LEU A 222 16.37 -6.97 -0.87
CA LEU A 222 17.07 -5.83 -1.45
C LEU A 222 18.37 -5.61 -0.71
N ARG A 223 19.48 -5.60 -1.45
CA ARG A 223 20.83 -5.53 -0.90
C ARG A 223 21.79 -5.05 -1.98
N SER A 224 23.00 -4.65 -1.58
CA SER A 224 24.05 -4.19 -2.47
C SER A 224 25.11 -5.27 -2.74
N THR A 225 25.06 -6.40 -2.04
CA THR A 225 26.00 -7.52 -2.20
C THR A 225 25.54 -8.54 -3.27
N SER A 226 26.38 -9.51 -3.65
CA SER A 226 26.06 -10.54 -4.67
C SER A 226 25.06 -11.61 -4.21
N PHE A 227 24.21 -12.17 -5.09
CA PHE A 227 23.10 -13.09 -4.75
C PHE A 227 23.44 -14.13 -3.67
N GLY A 228 22.55 -14.28 -2.67
CA GLY A 228 22.74 -15.23 -1.57
C GLY A 228 23.83 -14.88 -0.57
N LYS A 229 24.42 -13.68 -0.64
CA LYS A 229 25.31 -13.14 0.40
C LYS A 229 24.54 -12.24 1.37
N ILE A 230 25.01 -12.19 2.61
CA ILE A 230 24.43 -11.36 3.66
C ILE A 230 24.44 -9.86 3.26
N PRO A 231 23.44 -9.07 3.68
CA PRO A 231 23.40 -7.63 3.47
C PRO A 231 24.49 -6.90 4.26
N THR A 232 24.80 -5.68 3.87
CA THR A 232 25.60 -4.74 4.69
C THR A 232 24.74 -4.11 5.79
N ASP A 233 25.36 -3.47 6.77
CA ASP A 233 24.64 -2.68 7.79
C ASP A 233 23.84 -1.53 7.13
N ALA A 234 24.38 -0.93 6.06
CA ALA A 234 23.68 0.09 5.27
C ALA A 234 22.46 -0.48 4.52
N ASP A 235 22.54 -1.70 3.99
CA ASP A 235 21.39 -2.37 3.36
C ASP A 235 20.27 -2.63 4.39
N LEU A 236 20.63 -3.10 5.59
CA LEU A 236 19.68 -3.34 6.68
C LEU A 236 19.03 -2.04 7.15
N LEU A 237 19.84 -1.00 7.38
CA LEU A 237 19.35 0.31 7.80
C LEU A 237 18.44 0.92 6.73
N HIS A 238 18.78 0.79 5.45
CA HIS A 238 17.94 1.24 4.35
C HIS A 238 16.58 0.54 4.33
N ALA A 239 16.56 -0.78 4.52
CA ALA A 239 15.32 -1.55 4.60
C ALA A 239 14.45 -1.13 5.81
N ILE A 240 15.05 -0.82 6.96
CA ILE A 240 14.33 -0.30 8.13
C ILE A 240 13.76 1.09 7.84
N ASN A 241 14.55 1.96 7.22
CA ASN A 241 14.17 3.36 7.00
C ASN A 241 13.01 3.51 6.03
N LEU A 242 13.05 2.77 4.92
CA LEU A 242 12.10 2.92 3.82
C LEU A 242 11.00 1.87 3.84
N GLY A 243 11.17 0.80 4.62
CA GLY A 243 10.29 -0.35 4.58
C GLY A 243 10.39 -1.08 3.24
N MET A 244 9.30 -1.74 2.86
CA MET A 244 9.18 -2.45 1.59
C MET A 244 7.92 -2.00 0.86
N ARG A 245 8.11 -1.22 -0.21
CA ARG A 245 7.01 -0.64 -0.99
C ARG A 245 6.03 -1.72 -1.49
N GLY A 246 4.73 -1.47 -1.28
CA GLY A 246 3.66 -2.36 -1.69
C GLY A 246 3.61 -3.68 -0.92
N THR A 247 4.06 -3.67 0.33
CA THR A 247 3.89 -4.73 1.33
C THR A 247 3.48 -4.11 2.66
N THR A 248 3.21 -4.94 3.67
CA THR A 248 2.83 -4.54 5.03
C THR A 248 4.00 -4.05 5.90
N MET A 249 5.19 -3.85 5.33
CA MET A 249 6.38 -3.43 6.08
C MET A 249 6.63 -1.93 5.87
N PRO A 250 6.26 -1.05 6.82
CA PRO A 250 6.38 0.39 6.67
C PRO A 250 7.82 0.88 6.86
N GLY A 251 8.05 2.16 6.57
CA GLY A 251 9.32 2.83 6.85
C GLY A 251 9.39 3.36 8.29
N TRP A 252 10.47 3.04 8.99
CA TRP A 252 10.68 3.40 10.40
C TRP A 252 11.60 4.60 10.58
N LYS A 253 11.80 5.43 9.54
CA LYS A 253 12.70 6.61 9.59
C LYS A 253 12.34 7.61 10.71
N HIS A 254 11.08 7.62 11.15
CA HIS A 254 10.60 8.43 12.28
C HIS A 254 11.20 8.02 13.63
N LEU A 255 11.72 6.79 13.76
CA LEU A 255 12.42 6.36 14.97
C LEU A 255 13.77 7.08 15.12
N PRO A 256 14.20 7.33 16.38
CA PRO A 256 15.55 7.77 16.72
C PRO A 256 16.63 7.02 15.93
N GLU A 257 17.67 7.73 15.48
CA GLU A 257 18.73 7.11 14.66
C GLU A 257 19.47 6.00 15.42
N ASN A 258 19.79 6.20 16.70
CA ASN A 258 20.44 5.16 17.50
C ASN A 258 19.54 3.96 17.76
N ASP A 259 18.21 4.13 17.79
CA ASP A 259 17.28 3.00 17.87
C ASP A 259 17.31 2.18 16.58
N ARG A 260 17.32 2.84 15.42
CA ARG A 260 17.44 2.15 14.12
C ARG A 260 18.79 1.45 13.95
N LYS A 261 19.88 2.05 14.42
CA LYS A 261 21.21 1.41 14.47
C LYS A 261 21.23 0.22 15.45
N SER A 262 20.56 0.34 16.59
CA SER A 262 20.41 -0.74 17.56
C SER A 262 19.61 -1.91 16.97
N LEU A 263 18.54 -1.63 16.22
CA LEU A 263 17.80 -2.65 15.46
C LEU A 263 18.71 -3.39 14.47
N VAL A 264 19.61 -2.71 13.76
CA VAL A 264 20.58 -3.38 12.87
C VAL A 264 21.47 -4.35 13.65
N ILE A 265 22.00 -3.94 14.81
CA ILE A 265 22.82 -4.78 15.69
C ILE A 265 22.04 -6.03 16.12
N TYR A 266 20.81 -5.85 16.60
CA TYR A 266 19.96 -6.97 17.03
C TYR A 266 19.58 -7.89 15.87
N ILE A 267 19.17 -7.37 14.72
CA ILE A 267 18.82 -8.18 13.55
C ILE A 267 20.02 -9.04 13.09
N LYS A 268 21.25 -8.51 13.17
CA LYS A 268 22.46 -9.28 12.88
C LYS A 268 22.68 -10.41 13.90
N SER A 269 22.35 -10.20 15.17
CA SER A 269 22.51 -11.22 16.22
C SER A 269 21.58 -12.43 16.01
N LEU A 270 20.42 -12.24 15.36
CA LEU A 270 19.47 -13.31 15.02
C LEU A 270 20.01 -14.34 14.03
N SER A 271 21.10 -14.07 13.32
CA SER A 271 21.70 -15.01 12.36
C SER A 271 23.18 -15.28 12.61
N LYS A 272 23.53 -16.56 12.81
CA LYS A 272 24.91 -17.03 12.93
C LYS A 272 25.79 -16.67 11.72
N LYS A 273 25.21 -16.32 10.57
CA LYS A 273 25.96 -15.94 9.37
C LYS A 273 26.75 -14.65 9.54
N PHE A 274 26.23 -13.65 10.26
CA PHE A 274 26.94 -12.39 10.49
C PHE A 274 28.19 -12.62 11.35
N LYS A 275 28.02 -13.29 12.51
CA LYS A 275 29.16 -13.69 13.37
C LYS A 275 30.20 -14.54 12.62
N LYS A 276 29.76 -15.47 11.77
CA LYS A 276 30.67 -16.30 10.95
C LYS A 276 31.39 -15.50 9.87
N PHE A 277 30.77 -14.44 9.33
CA PHE A 277 31.37 -13.56 8.35
C PHE A 277 32.47 -12.71 8.98
N GLU A 278 32.19 -12.12 10.15
CA GLU A 278 33.14 -11.34 10.95
C GLU A 278 34.32 -12.19 11.45
N LYS A 279 34.06 -13.36 12.05
CA LYS A 279 35.13 -14.29 12.51
C LYS A 279 36.09 -14.70 11.39
N ARG A 280 35.62 -14.71 10.14
CA ARG A 280 36.42 -15.07 8.96
C ARG A 280 37.16 -13.88 8.35
N GLY A 281 37.08 -12.69 8.94
CA GLY A 281 37.71 -11.47 8.42
C GLY A 281 37.27 -11.10 7.01
N LYS A 282 36.04 -11.49 6.60
CA LYS A 282 35.56 -11.25 5.24
C LYS A 282 35.09 -9.81 5.07
N THR A 283 35.28 -9.27 3.87
CA THR A 283 34.75 -7.97 3.47
C THR A 283 33.61 -8.13 2.46
N HIS A 284 32.65 -7.20 2.49
CA HIS A 284 31.54 -7.21 1.54
C HIS A 284 32.03 -6.80 0.16
N LYS A 285 31.70 -7.60 -0.86
CA LYS A 285 31.81 -7.18 -2.26
C LYS A 285 30.52 -6.46 -2.65
N ILE A 286 30.59 -5.13 -2.65
CA ILE A 286 29.48 -4.24 -2.99
C ILE A 286 29.41 -4.10 -4.52
N LEU A 287 28.20 -4.12 -5.06
CA LEU A 287 27.95 -3.84 -6.48
C LEU A 287 28.44 -2.42 -6.81
N LYS A 288 29.38 -2.33 -7.74
CA LYS A 288 29.72 -1.07 -8.40
C LYS A 288 28.76 -0.89 -9.57
N VAL A 289 27.96 0.18 -9.54
CA VAL A 289 27.12 0.57 -10.66
C VAL A 289 28.01 1.29 -11.68
N SER A 290 27.99 0.84 -12.93
CA SER A 290 28.70 1.53 -14.02
C SER A 290 28.02 2.85 -14.37
N LYS A 291 28.70 3.69 -15.15
CA LYS A 291 28.13 4.94 -15.63
C LYS A 291 26.86 4.65 -16.44
N GLN A 292 25.74 5.24 -16.04
CA GLN A 292 24.46 5.12 -16.75
C GLN A 292 24.58 5.77 -18.13
N PRO A 293 24.38 5.02 -19.24
CA PRO A 293 24.37 5.58 -20.59
C PRO A 293 23.14 6.46 -20.83
N VAL A 294 23.20 7.32 -21.85
CA VAL A 294 22.03 8.06 -22.34
C VAL A 294 20.99 7.05 -22.84
N LEU A 295 19.72 7.34 -22.61
CA LEU A 295 18.62 6.55 -23.19
C LEU A 295 18.45 6.97 -24.65
N THR A 296 18.63 6.03 -25.58
CA THR A 296 18.40 6.22 -27.02
C THR A 296 17.43 5.17 -27.56
N GLU A 297 16.83 5.42 -28.72
CA GLU A 297 15.93 4.46 -29.37
C GLU A 297 16.63 3.12 -29.67
N GLU A 298 17.91 3.16 -30.06
CA GLU A 298 18.70 1.95 -30.31
C GLU A 298 18.92 1.15 -29.01
N SER A 299 19.16 1.83 -27.88
CA SER A 299 19.29 1.16 -26.57
C SER A 299 17.97 0.49 -26.15
N VAL A 300 16.84 1.11 -26.48
CA VAL A 300 15.50 0.55 -26.23
C VAL A 300 15.25 -0.66 -27.13
N ALA A 301 15.61 -0.58 -28.41
CA ALA A 301 15.46 -1.68 -29.35
C ALA A 301 16.27 -2.93 -28.94
N ARG A 302 17.57 -2.75 -28.61
CA ARG A 302 18.40 -3.84 -28.07
C ARG A 302 17.86 -4.39 -26.75
N GLY A 303 17.40 -3.49 -25.87
CA GLY A 303 16.77 -3.86 -24.61
C GLY A 303 15.51 -4.70 -24.77
N LYS A 304 14.67 -4.37 -25.76
CA LYS A 304 13.46 -5.11 -26.10
C LYS A 304 13.80 -6.53 -26.53
N GLU A 305 14.77 -6.71 -27.42
CA GLU A 305 15.20 -8.03 -27.87
C GLU A 305 15.67 -8.91 -26.71
N LEU A 306 16.56 -8.38 -25.87
CA LEU A 306 17.05 -9.07 -24.66
C LEU A 306 15.90 -9.42 -23.69
N PHE A 307 14.95 -8.50 -23.50
CA PHE A 307 13.81 -8.73 -22.63
C PHE A 307 12.89 -9.83 -23.19
N MET A 308 12.62 -9.83 -24.50
CA MET A 308 11.79 -10.86 -25.14
C MET A 308 12.40 -12.25 -24.98
N MET A 309 13.72 -12.38 -25.11
CA MET A 309 14.39 -13.69 -25.00
C MET A 309 14.54 -14.17 -23.56
N HIS A 310 14.74 -13.27 -22.59
CA HIS A 310 15.23 -13.66 -21.27
C HIS A 310 14.33 -13.25 -20.09
N CYS A 311 13.34 -12.38 -20.31
CA CYS A 311 12.50 -11.84 -19.25
C CYS A 311 11.00 -12.14 -19.46
N SER A 312 10.55 -12.12 -20.71
CA SER A 312 9.13 -12.28 -21.09
C SER A 312 8.51 -13.59 -20.60
N GLY A 313 9.29 -14.67 -20.48
CA GLY A 313 8.80 -15.96 -19.98
C GLY A 313 8.16 -15.86 -18.59
N CYS A 314 8.67 -14.98 -17.71
CA CYS A 314 8.05 -14.70 -16.40
C CYS A 314 7.26 -13.38 -16.40
N HIS A 315 7.80 -12.34 -17.02
CA HIS A 315 7.20 -11.00 -16.95
C HIS A 315 6.10 -10.75 -17.99
N GLY A 316 5.91 -11.63 -18.98
CA GLY A 316 5.01 -11.40 -20.11
C GLY A 316 5.66 -10.53 -21.19
N VAL A 317 5.13 -10.59 -22.41
CA VAL A 317 5.63 -9.81 -23.56
C VAL A 317 5.42 -8.30 -23.37
N GLU A 318 4.36 -7.91 -22.67
CA GLU A 318 4.09 -6.52 -22.31
C GLU A 318 4.59 -6.17 -20.89
N GLY A 319 5.26 -7.10 -20.22
CA GLY A 319 5.74 -6.89 -18.86
C GLY A 319 4.65 -6.92 -17.79
N ARG A 320 3.43 -7.41 -18.07
CA ARG A 320 2.30 -7.38 -17.13
C ARG A 320 2.37 -8.40 -15.99
N GLY A 321 3.37 -9.27 -16.00
CA GLY A 321 3.57 -10.32 -14.98
C GLY A 321 2.81 -11.60 -15.29
N ASP A 322 2.39 -11.77 -16.53
CA ASP A 322 1.52 -12.80 -17.11
C ASP A 322 2.28 -13.78 -18.02
N GLY A 323 3.61 -13.86 -17.87
CA GLY A 323 4.43 -14.77 -18.67
C GLY A 323 4.02 -16.24 -18.48
N VAL A 324 4.12 -17.04 -19.56
CA VAL A 324 3.71 -18.46 -19.58
C VAL A 324 4.33 -19.30 -18.47
N THR A 325 5.55 -18.98 -18.03
CA THR A 325 6.22 -19.67 -16.93
C THR A 325 5.62 -19.30 -15.58
N THR A 326 5.15 -18.05 -15.42
CA THR A 326 4.48 -17.59 -14.20
C THR A 326 3.19 -18.36 -13.99
N GLN A 327 2.36 -18.51 -15.04
CA GLN A 327 1.10 -19.26 -15.00
C GLN A 327 1.29 -20.74 -14.65
N ARG A 328 2.47 -21.32 -14.90
CA ARG A 328 2.78 -22.73 -14.60
C ARG A 328 3.39 -22.97 -13.22
N ILE A 329 3.99 -21.95 -12.61
CA ILE A 329 4.76 -22.08 -11.36
C ILE A 329 4.00 -21.49 -10.17
N ILE A 330 3.12 -20.53 -10.41
CA ILE A 330 2.42 -19.81 -9.36
C ILE A 330 0.97 -20.26 -9.29
N ASP A 331 0.64 -20.96 -8.21
CA ASP A 331 -0.73 -21.23 -7.82
C ASP A 331 -1.25 -20.09 -6.92
N TYR A 332 -2.48 -19.63 -7.13
CA TYR A 332 -3.18 -18.66 -6.28
C TYR A 332 -3.32 -19.12 -4.84
N SER A 333 -3.39 -20.44 -4.61
CA SER A 333 -3.41 -21.02 -3.27
C SER A 333 -2.04 -20.98 -2.59
N SER A 334 -0.97 -20.81 -3.36
CA SER A 334 0.40 -20.79 -2.87
C SER A 334 0.81 -19.36 -2.47
N ASN A 335 1.58 -19.23 -1.38
CA ASN A 335 2.23 -17.97 -0.95
C ASN A 335 3.30 -17.45 -1.95
N ALA A 336 3.18 -17.80 -3.23
CA ALA A 336 4.12 -17.51 -4.28
C ALA A 336 4.14 -16.02 -4.64
N ILE A 337 5.33 -15.55 -4.97
CA ILE A 337 5.58 -14.14 -5.23
C ILE A 337 5.49 -13.91 -6.73
N TRP A 338 4.34 -13.38 -7.16
CA TRP A 338 4.12 -12.94 -8.54
C TRP A 338 5.16 -11.91 -9.00
N PRO A 339 5.66 -12.02 -10.25
CA PRO A 339 6.38 -10.92 -10.90
C PRO A 339 5.53 -9.64 -10.82
N ARG A 340 6.19 -8.50 -10.61
CA ARG A 340 5.47 -7.22 -10.65
C ARG A 340 5.07 -6.94 -12.10
N ASN A 341 3.89 -6.36 -12.27
CA ASN A 341 3.53 -5.68 -13.50
C ASN A 341 4.50 -4.50 -13.71
N LEU A 342 5.34 -4.64 -14.73
CA LEU A 342 6.39 -3.70 -15.10
C LEU A 342 5.82 -2.42 -15.74
N SER A 343 4.55 -2.41 -16.16
CA SER A 343 3.87 -1.19 -16.60
C SER A 343 3.47 -0.27 -15.42
N GLN A 344 3.56 -0.78 -14.18
CA GLN A 344 3.21 -0.08 -12.94
C GLN A 344 4.44 0.18 -12.06
N PRO A 345 5.33 1.13 -12.43
CA PRO A 345 6.64 1.35 -11.81
C PRO A 345 6.54 1.79 -10.35
N TRP A 346 5.41 2.39 -9.97
CA TRP A 346 5.10 2.75 -8.59
C TRP A 346 4.90 1.53 -7.66
N THR A 347 5.02 0.31 -8.16
CA THR A 347 4.98 -0.93 -7.36
C THR A 347 6.37 -1.57 -7.17
N PHE A 348 7.41 -1.00 -7.79
CA PHE A 348 8.76 -1.57 -7.78
C PHE A 348 9.38 -1.42 -6.40
N ARG A 349 9.90 -2.53 -5.87
CA ARG A 349 10.35 -2.60 -4.47
C ARG A 349 11.60 -1.78 -4.19
N ARG A 350 12.54 -1.76 -5.14
CA ARG A 350 13.78 -0.96 -5.01
C ARG A 350 13.58 0.48 -5.47
N GLY A 351 12.75 0.68 -6.47
CA GLY A 351 12.56 1.95 -7.17
C GLY A 351 12.42 1.69 -8.67
N SER A 352 12.01 2.73 -9.40
CA SER A 352 11.77 2.68 -10.85
C SER A 352 12.84 3.42 -11.67
N SER A 353 13.87 3.97 -11.02
CA SER A 353 15.00 4.56 -11.74
C SER A 353 15.77 3.48 -12.51
N ARG A 354 16.41 3.84 -13.63
CA ARG A 354 17.26 2.90 -14.38
C ARG A 354 18.38 2.33 -13.50
N GLU A 355 18.92 3.12 -12.56
CA GLU A 355 19.89 2.63 -11.57
C GLU A 355 19.29 1.57 -10.62
N ASP A 356 18.06 1.75 -10.14
CA ASP A 356 17.39 0.75 -9.30
C ASP A 356 17.09 -0.54 -10.08
N LEU A 357 16.68 -0.42 -11.35
CA LEU A 357 16.50 -1.56 -12.23
C LEU A 357 17.83 -2.29 -12.46
N PHE A 358 18.90 -1.56 -12.75
CA PHE A 358 20.25 -2.09 -12.90
C PHE A 358 20.68 -2.85 -11.64
N LYS A 359 20.54 -2.24 -10.46
CA LYS A 359 20.83 -2.88 -9.17
C LYS A 359 20.00 -4.14 -8.99
N THR A 360 18.71 -4.11 -9.32
CA THR A 360 17.82 -5.26 -9.21
C THR A 360 18.29 -6.43 -10.08
N LEU A 361 18.66 -6.18 -11.34
CA LEU A 361 19.18 -7.20 -12.25
C LEU A 361 20.55 -7.73 -11.81
N ARG A 362 21.43 -6.86 -11.32
CA ARG A 362 22.80 -7.23 -10.89
C ARG A 362 22.88 -7.91 -9.53
N THR A 363 21.92 -7.67 -8.63
CA THR A 363 21.88 -8.32 -7.31
C THR A 363 20.92 -9.51 -7.24
N GLY A 364 19.98 -9.58 -8.18
CA GLY A 364 18.77 -10.40 -8.10
C GLY A 364 17.89 -10.03 -6.90
N LEU A 365 16.77 -10.73 -6.75
CA LEU A 365 15.90 -10.60 -5.58
C LEU A 365 15.97 -11.89 -4.77
N SER A 366 16.73 -11.88 -3.68
CA SER A 366 16.89 -13.10 -2.87
C SER A 366 15.54 -13.61 -2.37
N THR A 367 15.37 -14.93 -2.34
CA THR A 367 14.14 -15.65 -1.96
C THR A 367 12.96 -15.47 -2.92
N THR A 368 13.22 -15.07 -4.16
CA THR A 368 12.24 -15.12 -5.25
C THR A 368 12.87 -15.84 -6.45
N ALA A 369 12.07 -16.11 -7.48
CA ALA A 369 12.55 -16.67 -8.74
C ALA A 369 13.39 -15.69 -9.58
N MET A 370 13.44 -14.39 -9.22
CA MET A 370 14.16 -13.37 -9.99
C MET A 370 15.67 -13.49 -9.75
N PRO A 371 16.44 -13.98 -10.75
CA PRO A 371 17.82 -14.36 -10.55
C PRO A 371 18.74 -13.13 -10.53
N LYS A 372 20.02 -13.38 -10.26
CA LYS A 372 21.08 -12.40 -10.54
C LYS A 372 21.61 -12.63 -11.96
N PHE A 373 21.74 -11.55 -12.71
CA PHE A 373 22.45 -11.54 -13.98
C PHE A 373 23.90 -11.10 -13.80
N SER A 374 24.82 -12.05 -13.90
CA SER A 374 26.26 -11.78 -13.74
C SER A 374 26.86 -11.11 -14.98
N PRO A 375 28.02 -10.44 -14.87
CA PRO A 375 28.76 -9.92 -16.03
C PRO A 375 29.13 -10.97 -17.09
N ARG A 376 29.10 -12.26 -16.75
CA ARG A 376 29.31 -13.37 -17.71
C ARG A 376 28.06 -13.72 -18.53
N VAL A 377 26.89 -13.30 -18.06
CA VAL A 377 25.60 -13.56 -18.72
C VAL A 377 25.16 -12.33 -19.50
N PHE A 378 25.21 -11.16 -18.86
CA PHE A 378 24.97 -9.87 -19.52
C PHE A 378 26.07 -8.88 -19.15
N SER A 379 26.62 -8.20 -20.14
CA SER A 379 27.48 -7.03 -19.94
C SER A 379 26.73 -5.90 -19.23
N ASP A 380 27.44 -4.92 -18.68
CA ASP A 380 26.79 -3.77 -18.04
C ASP A 380 25.95 -2.97 -19.05
N GLU A 381 26.43 -2.84 -20.28
CA GLU A 381 25.71 -2.22 -21.38
C GLU A 381 24.40 -2.94 -21.69
N GLN A 382 24.42 -4.28 -21.78
CA GLN A 382 23.21 -5.08 -21.99
C GLN A 382 22.20 -4.92 -20.85
N ILE A 383 22.66 -4.85 -19.58
CA ILE A 383 21.76 -4.55 -18.47
C ILE A 383 21.16 -3.15 -18.63
N TRP A 384 21.97 -2.14 -19.01
CA TRP A 384 21.46 -0.78 -19.25
C TRP A 384 20.45 -0.72 -20.40
N ASP A 385 20.66 -1.46 -21.48
CA ASP A 385 19.71 -1.59 -22.59
C ASP A 385 18.38 -2.20 -22.10
N ILE A 386 18.42 -3.30 -21.33
CA ILE A 386 17.22 -3.88 -20.70
C ILE A 386 16.52 -2.84 -19.83
N THR A 387 17.25 -2.07 -19.02
CA THR A 387 16.63 -1.02 -18.21
C THR A 387 16.01 0.08 -19.07
N SER A 388 16.60 0.45 -20.21
CA SER A 388 16.04 1.44 -21.13
C SER A 388 14.68 0.97 -21.63
N PHE A 389 14.58 -0.28 -22.11
CA PHE A 389 13.32 -0.86 -22.56
C PHE A 389 12.29 -0.99 -21.42
N VAL A 390 12.70 -1.48 -20.24
CA VAL A 390 11.78 -1.60 -19.11
C VAL A 390 11.24 -0.22 -18.69
N THR A 391 11.98 0.87 -18.90
CA THR A 391 11.46 2.23 -18.66
C THR A 391 10.54 2.77 -19.75
N THR A 392 10.38 2.09 -20.89
CA THR A 392 9.39 2.43 -21.93
C THR A 392 8.10 1.62 -21.85
N LEU A 393 8.07 0.51 -21.10
CA LEU A 393 6.84 -0.23 -20.75
C LEU A 393 5.82 0.55 -19.88
N PRO A 394 6.21 1.43 -18.95
CA PRO A 394 5.31 1.95 -17.94
C PRO A 394 4.56 3.22 -18.34
N GLN A 395 3.41 3.42 -17.70
CA GLN A 395 2.92 4.78 -17.47
C GLN A 395 3.81 5.45 -16.42
N PRO A 396 4.41 6.62 -16.72
CA PRO A 396 5.54 7.14 -15.94
C PRO A 396 5.16 7.55 -14.51
N VAL A 397 3.87 7.78 -14.23
CA VAL A 397 3.38 8.29 -12.97
C VAL A 397 2.24 7.41 -12.46
N LYS A 398 2.23 7.15 -11.14
CA LYS A 398 1.06 6.52 -10.50
C LYS A 398 -0.16 7.41 -10.77
N PRO A 399 -1.24 6.88 -11.36
CA PRO A 399 -2.45 7.67 -11.57
C PRO A 399 -2.96 8.26 -10.26
N LYS A 400 -3.51 9.47 -10.34
CA LYS A 400 -4.20 10.07 -9.20
C LYS A 400 -5.48 9.29 -8.94
N THR A 401 -5.77 9.05 -7.66
CA THR A 401 -7.05 8.48 -7.26
C THR A 401 -8.05 9.62 -7.15
N GLU A 402 -9.16 9.52 -7.88
CA GLU A 402 -10.24 10.49 -7.86
C GLU A 402 -11.49 9.86 -7.22
N ASN A 403 -12.30 10.69 -6.57
CA ASN A 403 -13.49 10.24 -5.84
C ASN A 403 -14.77 10.26 -6.71
N HIS A 404 -14.65 10.60 -7.99
CA HIS A 404 -15.74 10.59 -8.95
C HIS A 404 -15.24 10.11 -10.30
N ILE A 405 -16.15 9.56 -11.10
CA ILE A 405 -15.90 9.20 -12.49
C ILE A 405 -16.45 10.34 -13.35
N GLN A 406 -15.59 11.04 -14.08
CA GLN A 406 -16.02 12.10 -14.97
C GLN A 406 -16.44 11.52 -16.32
N ALA A 407 -17.74 11.57 -16.62
CA ALA A 407 -18.26 11.15 -17.91
C ALA A 407 -18.12 12.27 -18.96
N LYS A 408 -17.54 11.95 -20.12
CA LYS A 408 -17.44 12.89 -21.25
C LYS A 408 -18.72 12.88 -22.09
N LYS A 409 -19.31 14.04 -22.34
CA LYS A 409 -20.42 14.15 -23.30
C LYS A 409 -19.92 13.91 -24.73
N VAL A 410 -20.60 13.03 -25.46
CA VAL A 410 -20.35 12.74 -26.88
C VAL A 410 -21.59 13.02 -27.73
N ALA A 411 -21.39 13.35 -29.00
CA ALA A 411 -22.47 13.54 -29.95
C ALA A 411 -22.84 12.22 -30.64
N GLY A 412 -24.13 11.96 -30.81
CA GLY A 412 -24.62 10.77 -31.51
C GLY A 412 -24.60 9.49 -30.66
N LYS A 413 -24.67 8.34 -31.35
CA LYS A 413 -24.74 7.01 -30.74
C LYS A 413 -23.39 6.65 -30.09
N ILE A 414 -23.41 6.08 -28.89
CA ILE A 414 -22.22 5.54 -28.25
C ILE A 414 -21.80 4.24 -28.97
N SER A 415 -20.51 4.14 -29.32
CA SER A 415 -19.98 2.95 -29.98
C SER A 415 -19.69 1.83 -28.98
N ASP A 416 -20.09 0.62 -29.32
CA ASP A 416 -19.73 -0.61 -28.60
C ASP A 416 -18.29 -1.08 -28.92
N ASP A 417 -17.58 -0.40 -29.85
CA ASP A 417 -16.17 -0.67 -30.13
C ASP A 417 -15.28 -0.13 -29.00
N LEU A 418 -14.63 -1.05 -28.30
CA LEU A 418 -13.66 -0.78 -27.24
C LEU A 418 -12.45 0.05 -27.72
N ASN A 419 -12.19 0.13 -29.02
CA ASN A 419 -11.09 0.90 -29.61
C ASN A 419 -11.53 2.25 -30.20
N ALA A 420 -12.80 2.62 -30.08
CA ALA A 420 -13.32 3.87 -30.61
C ALA A 420 -12.57 5.09 -30.05
N SER A 421 -12.39 6.12 -30.89
CA SER A 421 -11.64 7.34 -30.51
C SER A 421 -12.21 8.07 -29.30
N MET A 422 -13.52 7.96 -29.07
CA MET A 422 -14.19 8.52 -27.89
C MET A 422 -13.56 8.08 -26.56
N TRP A 423 -13.08 6.83 -26.46
CA TRP A 423 -12.41 6.33 -25.28
C TRP A 423 -11.02 6.94 -25.09
N LYS A 424 -10.31 7.25 -26.18
CA LYS A 424 -8.99 7.91 -26.10
C LYS A 424 -9.08 9.34 -25.56
N GLU A 425 -10.22 9.98 -25.72
CA GLU A 425 -10.45 11.35 -25.29
C GLU A 425 -11.25 11.46 -23.98
N ALA A 426 -11.80 10.35 -23.47
CA ALA A 426 -12.54 10.33 -22.22
C ALA A 426 -11.57 10.41 -21.02
N PRO A 427 -11.87 11.20 -19.98
CA PRO A 427 -11.08 11.23 -18.75
C PRO A 427 -10.92 9.82 -18.15
N THR A 428 -9.73 9.57 -17.58
CA THR A 428 -9.39 8.29 -16.98
C THR A 428 -9.44 8.39 -15.46
N SER A 429 -10.32 7.61 -14.83
CA SER A 429 -10.41 7.48 -13.38
C SER A 429 -9.70 6.21 -12.91
N PHE A 430 -8.78 6.34 -11.94
CA PHE A 430 -8.06 5.22 -11.34
C PHE A 430 -8.64 4.86 -9.98
N ILE A 431 -9.20 3.66 -9.87
CA ILE A 431 -9.88 3.17 -8.67
C ILE A 431 -9.04 2.06 -8.04
N PRO A 432 -8.26 2.32 -6.99
CA PRO A 432 -7.54 1.29 -6.26
C PRO A 432 -8.50 0.34 -5.54
N LEU A 433 -8.23 -0.96 -5.61
CA LEU A 433 -9.03 -2.00 -4.95
C LEU A 433 -8.37 -2.45 -3.64
N GLY A 434 -9.21 -2.90 -2.71
CA GLY A 434 -8.81 -3.59 -1.47
C GLY A 434 -9.20 -5.06 -1.52
N GLY A 435 -8.62 -5.87 -0.63
CA GLY A 435 -9.05 -7.26 -0.46
C GLY A 435 -10.40 -7.39 0.26
N GLN A 436 -11.09 -8.53 0.08
CA GLN A 436 -12.28 -8.89 0.87
C GLN A 436 -11.83 -9.44 2.24
N LEU A 437 -12.11 -8.68 3.31
CA LEU A 437 -11.62 -8.95 4.67
C LEU A 437 -12.70 -9.42 5.66
N GLN A 438 -13.97 -9.24 5.32
CA GLN A 438 -15.11 -9.45 6.21
C GLN A 438 -15.73 -10.84 6.01
N THR A 439 -16.22 -11.14 4.80
CA THR A 439 -16.90 -12.39 4.50
C THR A 439 -15.93 -13.49 4.10
N LYS A 440 -16.27 -14.74 4.46
CA LYS A 440 -15.53 -15.91 4.00
C LYS A 440 -16.03 -16.32 2.60
N PRO A 441 -15.16 -16.80 1.70
CA PRO A 441 -13.71 -16.89 1.86
C PRO A 441 -13.04 -15.50 1.76
N LYS A 442 -12.10 -15.22 2.66
CA LYS A 442 -11.37 -13.94 2.67
C LYS A 442 -10.32 -13.92 1.57
N SER A 443 -10.18 -12.78 0.90
CA SER A 443 -9.13 -12.53 -0.08
C SER A 443 -8.29 -11.33 0.36
N TYR A 444 -7.30 -11.59 1.22
CA TYR A 444 -6.41 -10.56 1.75
C TYR A 444 -5.47 -9.96 0.70
N PHE A 445 -5.20 -10.68 -0.40
CA PHE A 445 -4.20 -10.30 -1.38
C PHE A 445 -4.72 -10.46 -2.80
N PRO A 446 -5.60 -9.56 -3.25
CA PRO A 446 -6.14 -9.64 -4.59
C PRO A 446 -5.00 -9.45 -5.62
N THR A 447 -5.08 -10.20 -6.71
CA THR A 447 -4.16 -10.08 -7.85
C THR A 447 -4.51 -8.86 -8.69
N VAL A 448 -5.80 -8.58 -8.84
CA VAL A 448 -6.32 -7.32 -9.37
C VAL A 448 -6.28 -6.26 -8.27
N ARG A 449 -5.61 -5.14 -8.54
CA ARG A 449 -5.31 -4.11 -7.50
C ARG A 449 -5.95 -2.76 -7.78
N ASN A 450 -6.49 -2.58 -8.96
CA ASN A 450 -7.09 -1.35 -9.40
C ASN A 450 -7.98 -1.63 -10.62
N LEU A 451 -8.96 -0.77 -10.79
CA LEU A 451 -9.71 -0.60 -12.03
C LEU A 451 -9.29 0.73 -12.63
N ILE A 452 -9.31 0.79 -13.95
CA ILE A 452 -9.28 2.02 -14.69
C ILE A 452 -10.64 2.15 -15.38
N VAL A 453 -11.29 3.29 -15.16
CA VAL A 453 -12.65 3.56 -15.62
C VAL A 453 -12.65 4.82 -16.46
N GLN A 454 -13.29 4.74 -17.62
CA GLN A 454 -13.63 5.90 -18.44
C GLN A 454 -15.14 5.86 -18.65
N ALA A 455 -15.77 7.03 -18.70
CA ALA A 455 -17.20 7.12 -18.94
C ALA A 455 -17.49 8.13 -20.03
N VAL A 456 -18.51 7.85 -20.82
CA VAL A 456 -19.03 8.71 -21.87
C VAL A 456 -20.55 8.67 -21.81
N HIS A 457 -21.19 9.76 -22.17
CA HIS A 457 -22.65 9.82 -22.20
C HIS A 457 -23.15 10.70 -23.34
N ASN A 458 -24.38 10.46 -23.78
CA ASN A 458 -25.15 11.39 -24.59
C ASN A 458 -26.43 11.76 -23.83
N ASP A 459 -27.48 12.22 -24.53
CA ASP A 459 -28.75 12.61 -23.89
C ASP A 459 -29.67 11.40 -23.60
N LYS A 460 -29.30 10.17 -23.99
CA LYS A 460 -30.12 8.95 -23.88
C LYS A 460 -29.47 7.83 -23.08
N GLU A 461 -28.15 7.72 -23.14
CA GLU A 461 -27.39 6.59 -22.62
C GLU A 461 -26.05 7.05 -22.04
N ILE A 462 -25.53 6.24 -21.11
CA ILE A 462 -24.20 6.34 -20.53
C ILE A 462 -23.49 5.00 -20.74
N ALA A 463 -22.22 5.05 -21.12
CA ALA A 463 -21.39 3.87 -21.24
C ALA A 463 -20.13 3.99 -20.39
N PHE A 464 -19.71 2.87 -19.83
CA PHE A 464 -18.51 2.75 -19.02
C PHE A 464 -17.53 1.80 -19.71
N TYR A 465 -16.31 2.27 -19.92
CA TYR A 465 -15.19 1.44 -20.29
C TYR A 465 -14.39 1.14 -19.03
N ILE A 466 -14.33 -0.13 -18.65
CA ILE A 466 -13.68 -0.58 -17.43
C ILE A 466 -12.64 -1.60 -17.81
N HIS A 467 -11.40 -1.35 -17.39
CA HIS A 467 -10.30 -2.28 -17.63
C HIS A 467 -9.45 -2.47 -16.38
N TRP A 468 -8.89 -3.66 -16.22
CA TRP A 468 -8.00 -4.03 -15.14
C TRP A 468 -6.92 -4.99 -15.63
N ASP A 469 -5.79 -5.01 -14.92
CA ASP A 469 -4.75 -6.00 -15.14
C ASP A 469 -5.04 -7.23 -14.28
N ASP A 470 -5.58 -8.29 -14.90
CA ASP A 470 -5.64 -9.61 -14.28
C ASP A 470 -4.48 -10.49 -14.79
N PRO A 471 -3.52 -10.88 -13.92
CA PRO A 471 -2.48 -11.81 -14.30
C PRO A 471 -2.98 -13.28 -14.38
N SER A 472 -4.25 -13.54 -14.04
CA SER A 472 -4.86 -14.86 -14.14
C SER A 472 -5.20 -15.26 -15.56
N LEU A 473 -5.06 -16.56 -15.82
CA LEU A 473 -5.59 -17.15 -17.03
C LEU A 473 -6.95 -17.75 -16.67
N ASP A 474 -8.03 -17.12 -17.13
CA ASP A 474 -9.34 -17.73 -17.16
C ASP A 474 -9.65 -18.24 -18.58
N PRO A 475 -9.66 -19.57 -18.80
CA PRO A 475 -10.05 -20.15 -20.08
C PRO A 475 -11.51 -19.85 -20.48
N ALA A 476 -12.39 -19.56 -19.53
CA ALA A 476 -13.82 -19.31 -19.74
C ALA A 476 -14.09 -17.93 -20.36
N LEU A 477 -13.24 -16.92 -20.09
CA LEU A 477 -13.39 -15.55 -20.60
C LEU A 477 -13.20 -15.41 -22.13
N LYS A 478 -12.92 -16.48 -22.86
CA LYS A 478 -12.75 -16.43 -24.32
C LYS A 478 -14.04 -16.14 -25.10
N LYS A 479 -15.23 -16.17 -24.48
CA LYS A 479 -16.53 -16.09 -25.17
C LYS A 479 -17.67 -15.49 -24.35
N PHE A 480 -17.55 -14.26 -23.86
CA PHE A 480 -18.72 -13.54 -23.34
C PHE A 480 -18.87 -12.17 -24.01
N THR A 481 -20.06 -11.91 -24.53
CA THR A 481 -20.45 -10.68 -25.24
C THR A 481 -21.75 -10.08 -24.70
N GLU A 482 -22.37 -10.68 -23.68
CA GLU A 482 -23.71 -10.28 -23.21
C GLU A 482 -23.67 -9.88 -21.73
N VAL A 483 -24.27 -8.71 -21.44
CA VAL A 483 -24.47 -8.20 -20.08
C VAL A 483 -25.78 -8.79 -19.56
N ILE A 484 -25.71 -9.60 -18.51
CA ILE A 484 -26.90 -10.07 -17.80
C ILE A 484 -27.29 -8.99 -16.81
N GLU A 485 -28.45 -8.36 -17.02
CA GLU A 485 -29.04 -7.48 -16.00
C GLU A 485 -29.32 -8.31 -14.75
N SER A 486 -28.63 -7.98 -13.66
CA SER A 486 -28.91 -8.62 -12.37
C SER A 486 -30.32 -8.21 -11.94
N PRO A 487 -31.15 -9.15 -11.42
CA PRO A 487 -32.45 -8.79 -10.88
C PRO A 487 -32.28 -7.71 -9.82
N THR A 488 -33.25 -6.80 -9.71
CA THR A 488 -33.22 -5.70 -8.74
C THR A 488 -32.84 -6.24 -7.35
N PRO A 489 -31.78 -5.72 -6.71
CA PRO A 489 -31.38 -6.21 -5.40
C PRO A 489 -32.56 -6.11 -4.45
N PRO A 490 -32.80 -7.14 -3.61
CA PRO A 490 -33.84 -7.05 -2.59
C PRO A 490 -33.59 -5.81 -1.72
N LEU A 491 -34.68 -5.16 -1.30
CA LEU A 491 -34.65 -3.98 -0.42
C LEU A 491 -33.65 -4.17 0.74
N PRO A 492 -32.92 -3.12 1.17
CA PRO A 492 -32.06 -3.18 2.34
C PRO A 492 -32.81 -3.75 3.54
N GLU A 493 -32.16 -4.62 4.31
CA GLU A 493 -32.70 -5.31 5.49
C GLU A 493 -33.37 -4.36 6.52
N SER A 494 -32.93 -3.09 6.55
CA SER A 494 -33.58 -2.02 7.33
C SER A 494 -35.02 -1.71 6.94
N LEU A 495 -35.47 -2.16 5.77
CA LEU A 495 -36.80 -2.01 5.18
C LEU A 495 -37.53 -3.36 5.02
N GLN A 496 -36.90 -4.48 5.40
CA GLN A 496 -37.47 -5.82 5.31
C GLN A 496 -37.68 -6.39 6.72
N GLY A 497 -38.93 -6.66 7.09
CA GLY A 497 -39.29 -7.16 8.42
C GLY A 497 -38.87 -8.62 8.63
N HIS A 498 -38.01 -8.83 9.64
CA HIS A 498 -37.75 -10.05 10.44
C HIS A 498 -37.26 -11.35 9.76
N GLU A 499 -36.01 -11.72 10.12
CA GLU A 499 -35.26 -13.02 10.16
C GLU A 499 -35.95 -14.36 9.75
N PRO A 500 -35.21 -15.37 9.21
CA PRO A 500 -33.83 -15.76 9.58
C PRO A 500 -32.81 -15.95 8.43
N GLU A 501 -31.51 -15.91 8.76
CA GLU A 501 -30.39 -16.18 7.85
C GLU A 501 -30.52 -17.56 7.17
N GLU A 502 -30.66 -17.52 5.85
CA GLU A 502 -30.60 -18.70 4.99
C GLU A 502 -29.13 -19.18 4.90
N LYS A 503 -28.90 -20.49 5.09
CA LYS A 503 -27.60 -21.10 4.82
C LYS A 503 -27.32 -20.95 3.32
N LEU A 504 -26.53 -19.94 2.96
CA LEU A 504 -25.96 -19.86 1.63
C LEU A 504 -24.96 -21.00 1.47
N GLU A 505 -25.33 -22.02 0.69
CA GLU A 505 -24.34 -22.89 0.07
C GLU A 505 -23.36 -22.01 -0.72
N PRO A 506 -22.06 -22.31 -0.72
CA PRO A 506 -21.08 -21.51 -1.43
C PRO A 506 -21.43 -21.51 -2.91
N ILE A 507 -21.99 -20.40 -3.38
CA ILE A 507 -22.08 -20.09 -4.81
C ILE A 507 -20.63 -20.06 -5.28
N THR A 508 -20.22 -21.10 -6.01
CA THR A 508 -19.01 -21.03 -6.81
C THR A 508 -19.38 -20.10 -7.94
N PRO A 509 -18.85 -18.87 -8.02
CA PRO A 509 -19.28 -17.93 -9.04
C PRO A 509 -19.04 -18.55 -10.41
N GLU A 510 -20.11 -18.67 -11.20
CA GLU A 510 -20.03 -19.13 -12.60
C GLU A 510 -19.17 -18.16 -13.45
N HIS A 511 -18.92 -16.95 -12.93
CA HIS A 511 -18.02 -15.92 -13.46
C HIS A 511 -17.02 -15.48 -12.37
N PRO A 512 -15.70 -15.72 -12.51
CA PRO A 512 -14.72 -15.29 -11.51
C PRO A 512 -14.53 -13.76 -11.49
N ASP A 513 -14.83 -13.09 -12.60
CA ASP A 513 -14.82 -11.64 -12.75
C ASP A 513 -16.24 -11.12 -13.03
N ALA A 514 -16.89 -10.56 -12.01
CA ALA A 514 -18.18 -9.90 -12.13
C ALA A 514 -18.11 -8.47 -11.59
N LEU A 515 -18.79 -7.54 -12.25
CA LEU A 515 -18.93 -6.16 -11.82
C LEU A 515 -20.41 -5.84 -11.62
N ALA A 516 -20.76 -5.34 -10.44
CA ALA A 516 -22.06 -4.74 -10.19
C ALA A 516 -21.93 -3.21 -10.21
N VAL A 517 -22.75 -2.55 -11.02
CA VAL A 517 -22.89 -1.09 -11.06
C VAL A 517 -24.26 -0.74 -10.49
N GLN A 518 -24.28 0.00 -9.39
CA GLN A 518 -25.52 0.45 -8.76
C GLN A 518 -25.72 1.95 -9.02
N PHE A 519 -26.86 2.30 -9.62
CA PHE A 519 -27.30 3.68 -9.72
C PHE A 519 -28.15 4.01 -8.48
N PRO A 520 -28.00 5.22 -7.91
CA PRO A 520 -28.91 5.66 -6.85
C PRO A 520 -30.34 5.67 -7.40
N ILE A 521 -31.23 4.94 -6.72
CA ILE A 521 -32.66 5.03 -6.97
C ILE A 521 -33.13 6.20 -6.09
N ASN A 522 -33.53 7.30 -6.73
CA ASN A 522 -34.17 8.42 -6.02
C ASN A 522 -35.59 8.07 -5.59
#